data_AF-A0A1Y3BQH7-F1
#
_entry.id   AF-A0A1Y3BQH7-F1
#
_cell.length_a   1.000
_cell.length_b   1.000
_cell.length_c   1.000
_cell.angle_alpha   90.00
_cell.angle_beta   90.00
_cell.angle_gamma   90.00
#
_symmetry.space_group_name_H-M   'P 1'
#
loop_
_entity.id
_entity.type
_entity.pdbx_description
1 polymer ?
#
loop_
_entity_poly.entity_id
_entity_poly.type
_entity_poly.pdbx_seq_one_letter_code
_entity_poly.pdbx_strand_id
1 'polypeptide(L)'
;MDRVDTFLIYLSQHCSRLRTIIINDLISTATLLLIVTYARNITKLYVRRNAIRKRFDCLINPSWREHFIKWLRKTSRSYEQTFAEISRMLGYKWIPLSDDQFKRLRPDVCL
;
A
#
# COMPACT_ATOMS: atom_id res chain seq x y z
N MET A 1 -1.14 19.62 -6.91
CA MET A 1 -1.19 18.50 -7.88
C MET A 1 -1.58 17.26 -7.09
N ASP A 2 -2.88 17.02 -7.01
CA ASP A 2 -3.49 15.95 -6.22
C ASP A 2 -2.98 14.59 -6.71
N ARG A 3 -2.17 13.94 -5.89
CA ARG A 3 -1.77 12.56 -6.18
C ARG A 3 -2.93 11.66 -5.80
N VAL A 4 -3.32 10.79 -6.71
CA VAL A 4 -4.30 9.70 -6.49
C VAL A 4 -3.99 8.93 -5.20
N ASP A 5 -2.72 8.84 -4.82
CA ASP A 5 -2.20 8.34 -3.54
C ASP A 5 -2.91 8.93 -2.31
N THR A 6 -3.21 10.23 -2.31
CA THR A 6 -3.86 10.91 -1.17
C THR A 6 -5.27 10.38 -0.94
N PHE A 7 -6.03 10.14 -2.02
CA PHE A 7 -7.37 9.55 -1.92
C PHE A 7 -7.32 8.10 -1.44
N LEU A 8 -6.35 7.31 -1.91
CA LEU A 8 -6.15 5.94 -1.44
C LEU A 8 -5.82 5.89 0.07
N ILE A 9 -4.96 6.79 0.54
CA ILE A 9 -4.65 6.93 1.97
C ILE A 9 -5.90 7.35 2.74
N TYR A 10 -6.65 8.33 2.23
CA TYR A 10 -7.87 8.82 2.86
C TYR A 10 -8.93 7.71 2.99
N LEU A 11 -9.17 6.93 1.92
CA LEU A 11 -10.04 5.76 1.95
C LEU A 11 -9.56 4.72 2.97
N SER A 12 -8.26 4.45 3.01
CA SER A 12 -7.67 3.52 3.98
C SER A 12 -7.91 3.95 5.43
N GLN A 13 -7.96 5.26 5.70
CA GLN A 13 -8.21 5.80 7.04
C GLN A 13 -9.69 5.76 7.45
N HIS A 14 -10.61 5.99 6.52
CA HIS A 14 -12.03 6.22 6.84
C HIS A 14 -12.91 4.99 6.58
N CYS A 15 -12.50 4.09 5.67
CA CYS A 15 -13.27 2.91 5.33
C CYS A 15 -12.93 1.72 6.24
N SER A 16 -13.58 1.64 7.40
CA SER A 16 -13.37 0.55 8.36
C SER A 16 -13.71 -0.84 7.82
N ARG A 17 -14.57 -0.95 6.79
CA ARG A 17 -14.94 -2.22 6.15
C ARG A 17 -14.13 -2.55 4.91
N LEU A 18 -13.07 -1.79 4.61
CA LEU A 18 -12.23 -2.01 3.43
C LEU A 18 -11.42 -3.31 3.58
N ARG A 19 -11.84 -4.35 2.87
CA ARG A 19 -11.18 -5.67 2.89
C ARG A 19 -10.20 -5.88 1.75
N THR A 20 -10.46 -5.28 0.59
CA THR A 20 -9.68 -5.54 -0.62
C THR A 20 -9.37 -4.24 -1.34
N ILE A 21 -8.08 -4.06 -1.68
CA ILE A 21 -7.61 -2.94 -2.51
C ILE A 21 -6.86 -3.52 -3.71
N ILE A 22 -7.18 -3.04 -4.90
CA ILE A 22 -6.56 -3.44 -6.17
C ILE A 22 -6.00 -2.18 -6.83
N ILE A 23 -4.71 -2.17 -7.13
CA ILE A 23 -3.98 -0.99 -7.63
C ILE A 23 -3.28 -1.35 -8.95
N ASN A 24 -3.76 -0.76 -10.03
CA ASN A 24 -3.16 -0.87 -11.37
C ASN A 24 -2.23 0.31 -11.69
N ASP A 25 -2.55 1.47 -11.12
CA ASP A 25 -1.85 2.72 -11.35
C ASP A 25 -0.57 2.82 -10.53
N LEU A 26 0.26 3.76 -10.96
CA LEU A 26 1.57 3.98 -10.38
C LEU A 26 1.47 4.38 -8.89
N ILE A 27 2.20 3.68 -8.03
CA ILE A 27 2.16 3.90 -6.58
C ILE A 27 3.55 3.82 -5.97
N SER A 28 3.82 4.64 -4.96
CA SER A 28 5.09 4.59 -4.24
C SER A 28 5.11 3.51 -3.15
N THR A 29 6.30 3.00 -2.85
CA THR A 29 6.53 2.12 -1.69
C THR A 29 6.10 2.76 -0.36
N ALA A 30 6.27 4.08 -0.21
CA ALA A 30 5.81 4.79 0.98
C ALA A 30 4.28 4.85 1.07
N THR A 31 3.58 5.12 -0.03
CA THR A 31 2.11 5.09 -0.06
C THR A 31 1.57 3.69 0.24
N LEU A 32 2.19 2.63 -0.28
CA LEU A 32 1.80 1.25 0.05
C LEU A 32 1.90 0.96 1.55
N LEU A 33 3.00 1.38 2.19
CA LEU A 33 3.17 1.25 3.64
C LEU A 33 2.10 2.03 4.41
N LEU A 34 1.75 3.23 3.97
CA LEU A 34 0.67 4.02 4.59
C LEU A 34 -0.70 3.35 4.42
N ILE A 35 -1.00 2.80 3.25
CA ILE A 35 -2.25 2.09 3.00
C ILE A 35 -2.41 0.94 3.99
N VAL A 36 -1.41 0.04 4.10
CA VAL A 36 -1.50 -1.11 5.03
C VAL A 36 -1.44 -0.70 6.49
N THR A 37 -0.88 0.47 6.81
CA THR A 37 -0.89 1.02 8.17
C THR A 37 -2.28 1.51 8.57
N TYR A 38 -2.98 2.19 7.66
CA TYR A 38 -4.27 2.80 7.96
C TYR A 38 -5.46 1.89 7.74
N ALA A 39 -5.41 1.03 6.71
CA ALA A 39 -6.48 0.09 6.39
C ALA A 39 -6.45 -1.11 7.36
N ARG A 40 -6.91 -0.91 8.60
CA ARG A 40 -6.80 -1.88 9.70
C ARG A 40 -7.45 -3.25 9.42
N ASN A 41 -8.43 -3.31 8.54
CA ASN A 41 -9.21 -4.51 8.23
C ASN A 41 -8.96 -5.05 6.82
N ILE A 42 -7.91 -4.57 6.14
CA ILE A 42 -7.55 -5.07 4.82
C ILE A 42 -7.06 -6.51 4.94
N THR A 43 -7.59 -7.38 4.08
CA THR A 43 -7.20 -8.78 4.00
C THR A 43 -6.54 -9.12 2.68
N LYS A 44 -6.79 -8.32 1.63
CA LYS A 44 -6.24 -8.53 0.29
C LYS A 44 -5.73 -7.22 -0.28
N LEU A 45 -4.45 -7.17 -0.62
CA LEU A 45 -3.85 -6.07 -1.37
C LEU A 45 -3.26 -6.62 -2.67
N TYR A 46 -3.77 -6.17 -3.82
CA TYR A 46 -3.26 -6.57 -5.12
C TYR A 46 -2.66 -5.37 -5.84
N VAL A 47 -1.38 -5.46 -6.19
CA VAL A 47 -0.65 -4.37 -6.84
C VAL A 47 0.14 -4.92 -8.01
N ARG A 48 0.06 -4.25 -9.15
CA ARG A 48 0.88 -4.55 -10.32
C ARG A 48 2.34 -4.17 -10.05
N ARG A 49 3.26 -5.12 -10.17
CA ARG A 49 4.68 -4.96 -9.82
C ARG A 49 5.35 -3.78 -10.54
N ASN A 50 5.09 -3.64 -11.83
CA ASN A 50 5.67 -2.57 -12.66
C ASN A 50 5.10 -1.18 -12.33
N ALA A 51 4.02 -1.10 -11.56
CA ALA A 51 3.45 0.16 -11.09
C ALA A 51 4.10 0.66 -9.79
N ILE A 52 4.89 -0.17 -9.09
CA ILE A 52 5.50 0.22 -7.82
C ILE A 52 6.78 1.01 -8.06
N ARG A 53 6.87 2.22 -7.53
CA ARG A 53 8.09 3.03 -7.51
C ARG A 53 8.69 3.07 -6.11
N LYS A 54 9.95 2.67 -5.98
CA LYS A 54 10.74 2.83 -4.75
C LYS A 54 10.98 4.31 -4.45
N ARG A 55 10.11 4.92 -3.63
CA ARG A 55 10.16 6.35 -3.33
C ARG A 55 9.51 6.66 -1.98
N PHE A 56 10.15 7.53 -1.22
CA PHE A 56 9.52 8.25 -0.11
C PHE A 56 9.03 9.59 -0.62
N ASP A 57 7.74 9.70 -0.89
CA ASP A 57 7.15 10.90 -1.48
C ASP A 57 6.03 11.52 -0.63
N CYS A 58 5.69 10.92 0.50
CA CYS A 58 4.61 11.39 1.36
C CYS A 58 4.94 12.76 2.00
N LEU A 59 3.93 13.63 2.05
CA LEU A 59 3.99 14.83 2.90
C LEU A 59 3.92 14.37 4.36
N ILE A 60 4.86 14.84 5.17
CA ILE A 60 4.90 14.49 6.59
C ILE A 60 3.71 15.17 7.28
N ASN A 61 2.85 14.36 7.90
CA ASN A 61 1.78 14.89 8.71
C ASN A 61 2.36 15.30 10.09
N PRO A 62 2.11 16.54 10.57
CA PRO A 62 2.59 16.99 11.88
C PRO A 62 2.16 16.12 13.06
N SER A 63 1.05 15.39 12.94
CA SER A 63 0.58 14.45 13.98
C SER A 63 1.38 13.15 14.05
N TRP A 64 2.24 12.86 13.07
CA TRP A 64 3.02 11.63 13.07
C TRP A 64 4.14 11.69 14.10
N ARG A 65 4.24 10.63 14.89
CA ARG A 65 5.34 10.47 15.83
C ARG A 65 6.66 10.26 15.07
N GLU A 66 7.76 10.75 15.63
CA GLU A 66 9.07 10.73 14.98
C GLU A 66 9.51 9.30 14.58
N HIS A 67 9.26 8.30 15.45
CA HIS A 67 9.58 6.91 15.16
C HIS A 67 8.83 6.37 13.93
N PHE A 68 7.60 6.82 13.72
CA PHE A 68 6.80 6.42 12.56
C PHE A 68 7.39 6.99 11.27
N ILE A 69 7.79 8.26 11.29
CA ILE A 69 8.46 8.93 10.16
C ILE A 69 9.78 8.22 9.84
N LYS A 70 10.58 7.90 10.86
CA LYS A 70 11.85 7.18 10.73
C LYS A 70 11.65 5.79 10.13
N TRP A 71 10.69 5.03 10.64
CA TRP A 71 10.30 3.72 10.09
C TRP A 71 9.87 3.85 8.61
N LEU A 72 8.95 4.75 8.30
CA LEU A 72 8.42 4.90 6.94
C LEU A 72 9.52 5.30 5.94
N ARG A 73 10.40 6.23 6.32
CA ARG A 73 11.56 6.63 5.49
C ARG A 73 12.54 5.49 5.26
N LYS A 74 12.83 4.69 6.29
CA LYS A 74 13.75 3.54 6.18
C LYS A 74 13.15 2.46 5.30
N THR A 75 11.97 1.97 5.66
CA THR A 75 11.33 0.80 5.04
C THR A 75 10.97 1.05 3.58
N SER A 76 10.48 2.25 3.23
CA SER A 76 10.08 2.59 1.84
C SER A 76 11.24 2.65 0.84
N ARG A 77 12.50 2.71 1.29
CA ARG A 77 13.67 2.82 0.41
C ARG A 77 14.20 1.48 -0.11
N SER A 78 13.56 0.37 0.26
CA SER A 78 13.87 -0.98 -0.25
C SER A 78 12.59 -1.73 -0.60
N TYR A 79 12.56 -2.36 -1.78
CA TYR A 79 11.45 -3.24 -2.15
C TYR A 79 11.36 -4.43 -1.19
N GLU A 80 12.49 -5.04 -0.86
CA GLU A 80 12.55 -6.18 0.06
C GLU A 80 11.98 -5.81 1.43
N GLN A 81 12.44 -4.72 2.03
CA GLN A 81 11.94 -4.27 3.33
C GLN A 81 10.46 -3.88 3.27
N THR A 82 10.05 -3.18 2.20
CA THR A 82 8.65 -2.81 2.00
C THR A 82 7.75 -4.05 1.89
N PHE A 83 8.15 -5.05 1.11
CA PHE A 83 7.32 -6.23 0.86
C PHE A 83 7.29 -7.16 2.07
N ALA A 84 8.40 -7.29 2.79
CA ALA A 84 8.46 -8.00 4.05
C ALA A 84 7.55 -7.35 5.10
N GLU A 85 7.57 -6.03 5.20
CA GLU A 85 6.74 -5.29 6.16
C GLU A 85 5.25 -5.37 5.79
N ILE A 86 4.90 -5.24 4.52
CA ILE A 86 3.53 -5.45 4.03
C ILE A 86 3.08 -6.89 4.35
N SER A 87 3.93 -7.89 4.12
CA SER A 87 3.63 -9.29 4.46
C SER A 87 3.34 -9.46 5.95
N ARG A 88 4.17 -8.84 6.80
CA ARG A 88 4.01 -8.85 8.26
C ARG A 88 2.68 -8.22 8.68
N MET A 89 2.31 -7.09 8.07
CA MET A 89 1.08 -6.37 8.39
C MET A 89 -0.19 -7.10 7.93
N LEU A 90 -0.11 -7.81 6.80
CA LEU A 90 -1.23 -8.57 6.24
C LEU A 90 -1.36 -9.98 6.84
N GLY A 91 -0.32 -10.49 7.52
CA GLY A 91 -0.30 -11.83 8.11
C GLY A 91 -0.05 -12.97 7.11
N TYR A 92 0.35 -12.67 5.86
CA TYR A 92 0.70 -13.66 4.84
C TYR A 92 1.81 -13.15 3.93
N LYS A 93 2.46 -14.05 3.19
CA LYS A 93 3.51 -13.67 2.22
C LYS A 93 2.90 -12.86 1.09
N TRP A 94 3.14 -11.55 1.11
CA TRP A 94 2.68 -10.62 0.09
C TRP A 94 3.78 -10.37 -0.94
N ILE A 95 3.41 -10.49 -2.21
CA ILE A 95 4.25 -10.14 -3.35
C ILE A 95 3.42 -9.41 -4.39
N PRO A 96 3.98 -8.41 -5.09
CA PRO A 96 3.27 -7.75 -6.18
C PRO A 96 3.16 -8.67 -7.40
N LEU A 97 2.03 -8.55 -8.08
CA LEU A 97 1.67 -9.38 -9.22
C LEU A 97 2.45 -8.96 -10.47
N SER A 98 2.89 -9.91 -11.28
CA SER A 98 3.31 -9.59 -12.66
C SER A 98 2.12 -9.03 -13.46
N ASP A 99 2.39 -8.38 -14.59
CA ASP A 99 1.33 -7.83 -15.45
C ASP A 99 0.33 -8.93 -15.88
N ASP A 100 0.80 -10.15 -16.18
CA ASP A 100 -0.08 -11.28 -16.55
C ASP A 100 -0.89 -11.83 -15.37
N GLN A 101 -0.29 -11.90 -14.17
CA GLN A 101 -1.02 -12.28 -12.95
C GLN A 101 -2.10 -11.24 -12.63
N PHE A 102 -1.78 -9.96 -12.80
CA PHE A 102 -2.71 -8.86 -12.54
C PHE A 102 -3.89 -8.88 -13.51
N LYS A 103 -3.66 -9.10 -14.82
CA LYS A 103 -4.73 -9.22 -15.83
C LYS A 103 -5.69 -10.39 -15.58
N ARG A 104 -5.20 -11.48 -14.99
CA ARG A 104 -5.99 -12.66 -14.64
C ARG A 104 -6.72 -12.54 -13.31
N LEU A 105 -6.51 -11.46 -12.56
CA LEU A 105 -7.21 -11.24 -11.31
C LEU A 105 -8.73 -11.20 -11.57
N ARG A 106 -9.47 -12.00 -10.78
CA ARG A 106 -10.92 -12.01 -10.73
C ARG A 106 -11.32 -11.65 -9.31
N PRO A 107 -11.61 -10.37 -9.03
CA PRO A 107 -12.02 -9.97 -7.70
C PRO A 107 -13.37 -10.60 -7.35
N ASP A 108 -13.51 -11.05 -6.11
CA ASP A 108 -14.80 -11.48 -5.54
C ASP A 108 -15.68 -10.24 -5.33
N VAL A 109 -16.25 -9.71 -6.41
CA VAL A 109 -17.29 -8.68 -6.32
C VAL A 109 -18.61 -9.42 -6.17
N CYS A 110 -19.09 -9.54 -4.94
CA CYS A 110 -20.52 -9.80 -4.74
C CYS A 110 -21.25 -8.53 -5.18
N LEU A 111 -21.83 -8.57 -6.38
CA LEU A 111 -22.77 -7.55 -6.87
C LEU A 111 -24.14 -7.80 -6.25
#